data_AF-A0A523U5U3-F1
#
_entry.id   AF-A0A523U5U3-F1
#
_cell.length_a   1.000
_cell.length_b   1.000
_cell.length_c   1.000
_cell.angle_alpha   90.00
_cell.angle_beta   90.00
_cell.angle_gamma   90.00
#
_symmetry.space_group_name_H-M   'P 1'
#
loop_
_entity.id
_entity.type
_entity.pdbx_description
1 polymer ?
#
loop_
_entity_poly.entity_id
_entity_poly.type
_entity_poly.pdbx_seq_one_letter_code
_entity_poly.pdbx_strand_id
1 'polypeptide(L)'
;MYNRFDSSPPVTNCTFSSNSATYGRGMYNEGSSPTLTNCILWDTGDEIYDEPGSTPSVSYCDVQGGYSGIGNINADPMFVDPAAGDYHLHAGSPCIDTGTNEGAPTEDMEGNPRPIDGDGDGTATTDMGAYEYVPPPTAVEATVDFDPDTLNLKSGGKVGSSEISIQAYIDGKSLLIITGHTVQWHHLDWAAPGRLDFVDLSTVINGIEWYPQWPDVPDAENRWCDCYSSIYEDLDPALPKLDVEVELSIIRARHSLSIAQYPSVDNDYTLIVDFNDNPPGGAAWYECQLMVTWQTTPRMHSKAPVTVYIELPEGYDVHEIDVSSITLNGLVPALAKPTELGDYDADEIPDLMVKFNRAEVQDLLEVGEDVEVTISGQVAGITFEGSDTIRVIKR
;
A
#
# COMPACT_ATOMS: atom_id res chain seq x y z
N MET A 1 -9.34 -14.16 -53.40
CA MET A 1 -9.63 -12.88 -54.10
C MET A 1 -9.34 -13.03 -55.60
N TYR A 2 -10.18 -12.50 -56.49
CA TYR A 2 -10.00 -12.63 -57.95
C TYR A 2 -9.98 -11.25 -58.61
N ASN A 3 -8.82 -10.87 -59.16
CA ASN A 3 -8.57 -9.56 -59.76
C ASN A 3 -8.46 -9.72 -61.29
N ARG A 4 -9.21 -8.90 -62.02
CA ARG A 4 -9.28 -8.97 -63.49
C ARG A 4 -9.43 -7.60 -64.12
N PHE A 5 -8.90 -7.44 -65.33
CA PHE A 5 -9.10 -6.27 -66.20
C PHE A 5 -8.57 -4.98 -65.57
N ASP A 6 -7.26 -4.90 -65.36
CA ASP A 6 -6.56 -3.74 -64.83
C ASP A 6 -7.01 -3.34 -63.40
N SER A 7 -7.34 -4.34 -62.57
CA SER A 7 -7.71 -4.13 -61.18
C SER A 7 -6.47 -4.05 -60.29
N SER A 8 -6.35 -2.97 -59.51
CA SER A 8 -5.23 -2.74 -58.59
C SER A 8 -5.70 -2.36 -57.18
N PRO A 9 -6.49 -3.20 -56.50
CA PRO A 9 -6.93 -2.92 -55.15
C PRO A 9 -5.75 -2.95 -54.17
N PRO A 10 -5.70 -2.00 -53.21
CA PRO A 10 -4.84 -2.12 -52.04
C PRO A 10 -5.45 -3.09 -51.04
N VAL A 11 -4.61 -3.95 -50.46
CA VAL A 11 -4.98 -4.91 -49.42
C VAL A 11 -3.95 -4.76 -48.31
N THR A 12 -4.42 -4.36 -47.12
CA THR A 12 -3.56 -4.13 -45.96
C THR A 12 -4.11 -4.93 -44.79
N ASN A 13 -3.25 -5.62 -44.05
CA ASN A 13 -3.62 -6.29 -42.80
C ASN A 13 -4.83 -7.23 -42.94
N CYS A 14 -4.77 -8.10 -43.94
CA CYS A 14 -5.81 -9.09 -44.22
C CYS A 14 -5.26 -10.51 -44.08
N THR A 15 -6.11 -11.43 -43.63
CA THR A 15 -5.80 -12.87 -43.58
C THR A 15 -6.64 -13.61 -44.63
N PHE A 16 -5.97 -14.25 -45.58
CA PHE A 16 -6.56 -15.18 -46.54
C PHE A 16 -6.19 -16.60 -46.12
N SER A 17 -7.14 -17.30 -45.50
CA SER A 17 -6.98 -18.68 -45.06
C SER A 17 -8.30 -19.43 -45.23
N SER A 18 -8.21 -20.75 -45.25
CA SER A 18 -9.33 -21.68 -45.48
C SER A 18 -10.01 -21.51 -46.85
N ASN A 19 -9.27 -21.05 -47.85
CA ASN A 19 -9.74 -20.90 -49.23
C ASN A 19 -9.44 -22.14 -50.08
N SER A 20 -10.29 -22.36 -51.08
CA SER A 20 -10.14 -23.45 -52.04
C SER A 20 -10.31 -22.93 -53.46
N ALA A 21 -9.23 -23.03 -54.25
CA ALA A 21 -9.23 -22.74 -55.67
C ALA A 21 -8.21 -23.65 -56.39
N THR A 22 -8.34 -23.79 -57.70
CA THR A 22 -7.35 -24.51 -58.52
C THR A 22 -6.02 -23.76 -58.60
N TYR A 23 -6.08 -22.43 -58.64
CA TYR A 23 -4.94 -21.52 -58.72
C TYR A 23 -5.23 -20.29 -57.87
N GLY A 24 -4.24 -19.81 -57.13
CA GLY A 24 -4.35 -18.56 -56.36
C GLY A 24 -5.39 -18.67 -55.26
N ARG A 25 -5.15 -19.56 -54.29
CA ARG A 25 -6.12 -19.86 -53.22
C ARG A 25 -6.46 -18.61 -52.41
N GLY A 26 -5.45 -17.85 -52.00
CA GLY A 26 -5.63 -16.51 -51.45
C GLY A 26 -5.94 -15.46 -52.54
N MET A 27 -5.18 -15.44 -53.63
CA MET A 27 -5.32 -14.43 -54.68
C MET A 27 -5.00 -14.93 -56.09
N TYR A 28 -5.86 -14.58 -57.05
CA TYR A 28 -5.65 -14.80 -58.47
C TYR A 28 -5.68 -13.47 -59.24
N ASN A 29 -4.68 -13.22 -60.07
CA ASN A 29 -4.52 -11.98 -60.83
C ASN A 29 -4.44 -12.23 -62.35
N GLU A 30 -5.39 -11.65 -63.11
CA GLU A 30 -5.41 -11.67 -64.58
C GLU A 30 -5.31 -10.24 -65.15
N GLY A 31 -4.14 -9.91 -65.69
CA GLY A 31 -3.83 -8.57 -66.20
C GLY A 31 -4.07 -7.49 -65.14
N SER A 32 -3.62 -7.75 -63.91
CA SER A 32 -3.93 -6.96 -62.71
C SER A 32 -2.72 -6.83 -61.81
N SER A 33 -2.64 -5.74 -61.05
CA SER A 33 -1.47 -5.41 -60.23
C SER A 33 -1.91 -4.84 -58.87
N PRO A 34 -2.51 -5.66 -57.99
CA PRO A 34 -2.86 -5.24 -56.62
C PRO A 34 -1.61 -4.97 -55.77
N THR A 35 -1.81 -4.24 -54.67
CA THR A 35 -0.77 -4.01 -53.65
C THR A 35 -1.17 -4.70 -52.36
N LEU A 36 -0.28 -5.51 -51.80
CA LEU A 36 -0.48 -6.24 -50.56
C LEU A 36 0.58 -5.81 -49.55
N THR A 37 0.13 -5.42 -48.36
CA THR A 37 1.00 -5.08 -47.23
C THR A 37 0.48 -5.71 -45.93
N ASN A 38 1.35 -6.24 -45.07
CA ASN A 38 0.98 -6.83 -43.78
C ASN A 38 -0.09 -7.94 -43.90
N CYS A 39 -0.13 -8.72 -44.98
CA CYS A 39 -1.15 -9.75 -45.16
C CYS A 39 -0.60 -11.14 -44.83
N ILE A 40 -1.48 -12.02 -44.34
CA ILE A 40 -1.20 -13.46 -44.27
C ILE A 40 -2.00 -14.15 -45.39
N LEU A 41 -1.33 -14.96 -46.20
CA LEU A 41 -1.94 -15.84 -47.18
C LEU A 41 -1.47 -17.26 -46.88
N TRP A 42 -2.38 -18.10 -46.38
CA TRP A 42 -2.03 -19.39 -45.79
C TRP A 42 -3.09 -20.46 -46.09
N ASP A 43 -2.89 -21.18 -47.19
CA ASP A 43 -3.65 -22.36 -47.57
C ASP A 43 -2.75 -23.34 -48.35
N THR A 44 -2.89 -24.64 -48.10
CA THR A 44 -2.01 -25.64 -48.75
C THR A 44 -1.99 -25.51 -50.29
N GLY A 45 -0.94 -24.93 -50.90
CA GLY A 45 -0.84 -24.77 -52.35
C GLY A 45 -0.27 -23.41 -52.79
N ASP A 46 -0.58 -23.00 -54.03
CA ASP A 46 -0.18 -21.70 -54.57
C ASP A 46 -1.14 -20.60 -54.07
N GLU A 47 -0.66 -19.75 -53.17
CA GLU A 47 -1.44 -18.69 -52.55
C GLU A 47 -1.76 -17.54 -53.49
N ILE A 48 -0.74 -17.05 -54.19
CA ILE A 48 -0.86 -15.99 -55.19
C ILE A 48 -0.55 -16.61 -56.55
N TYR A 49 -1.50 -16.49 -57.47
CA TYR A 49 -1.31 -16.91 -58.86
C TYR A 49 -1.47 -15.73 -59.81
N ASP A 50 -0.45 -15.50 -60.62
CA ASP A 50 -0.35 -14.39 -61.56
C ASP A 50 -0.32 -14.92 -63.00
N GLU A 51 -1.36 -14.61 -63.78
CA GLU A 51 -1.33 -14.82 -65.23
C GLU A 51 -0.32 -13.88 -65.90
N PRO A 52 0.19 -14.21 -67.11
CA PRO A 52 1.12 -13.36 -67.84
C PRO A 52 0.60 -11.92 -67.99
N GLY A 53 1.39 -10.96 -67.52
CA GLY A 53 1.05 -9.53 -67.54
C GLY A 53 0.52 -8.98 -66.21
N SER A 54 0.30 -9.82 -65.21
CA SER A 54 0.02 -9.40 -63.83
C SER A 54 1.32 -9.12 -63.06
N THR A 55 1.36 -8.04 -62.27
CA THR A 55 2.55 -7.65 -61.50
C THR A 55 2.15 -7.09 -60.13
N PRO A 56 1.63 -7.93 -59.21
CA PRO A 56 1.26 -7.44 -57.89
C PRO A 56 2.50 -7.02 -57.09
N SER A 57 2.34 -6.01 -56.25
CA SER A 57 3.37 -5.57 -55.29
C SER A 57 3.04 -6.16 -53.93
N VAL A 58 3.90 -7.00 -53.39
CA VAL A 58 3.68 -7.68 -52.10
C VAL A 58 4.86 -7.36 -51.18
N SER A 59 4.59 -6.83 -50.01
CA SER A 59 5.63 -6.47 -49.03
C SER A 59 5.14 -6.69 -47.60
N TYR A 60 6.02 -7.11 -46.69
CA TYR A 60 5.67 -7.42 -45.30
C TYR A 60 4.49 -8.39 -45.20
N CYS A 61 4.41 -9.39 -46.09
CA CYS A 61 3.37 -10.41 -46.05
C CYS A 61 3.96 -11.78 -45.73
N ASP A 62 3.19 -12.61 -45.03
CA ASP A 62 3.46 -14.02 -44.90
C ASP A 62 2.68 -14.78 -45.97
N VAL A 63 3.39 -15.45 -46.86
CA VAL A 63 2.78 -16.13 -48.02
C VAL A 63 3.26 -17.57 -48.05
N GLN A 64 2.34 -18.52 -47.90
CA GLN A 64 2.69 -19.93 -48.01
C GLN A 64 3.27 -20.24 -49.40
N GLY A 65 4.44 -20.88 -49.42
CA GLY A 65 5.19 -21.13 -50.66
C GLY A 65 6.09 -19.96 -51.08
N GLY A 66 5.95 -18.81 -50.43
CA GLY A 66 6.76 -17.62 -50.59
C GLY A 66 6.32 -16.71 -51.74
N TYR A 67 6.65 -15.42 -51.61
CA TYR A 67 6.47 -14.43 -52.66
C TYR A 67 7.56 -13.36 -52.57
N SER A 68 8.12 -12.92 -53.71
CA SER A 68 9.22 -11.94 -53.70
C SER A 68 8.74 -10.56 -53.25
N GLY A 69 9.45 -9.95 -52.30
CA GLY A 69 9.12 -8.63 -51.79
C GLY A 69 9.95 -8.28 -50.56
N ILE A 70 9.97 -7.00 -50.19
CA ILE A 70 10.64 -6.55 -48.95
C ILE A 70 9.82 -7.05 -47.76
N GLY A 71 10.48 -7.60 -46.75
CA GLY A 71 9.83 -8.02 -45.50
C GLY A 71 8.91 -9.24 -45.62
N ASN A 72 8.77 -9.84 -46.79
CA ASN A 72 7.93 -11.03 -46.93
C ASN A 72 8.58 -12.24 -46.25
N ILE A 73 7.75 -13.05 -45.62
CA ILE A 73 8.13 -14.31 -44.99
C ILE A 73 7.32 -15.47 -45.58
N ASN A 74 7.74 -16.69 -45.25
CA ASN A 74 7.06 -17.94 -45.57
C ASN A 74 7.33 -18.89 -44.42
N ALA A 75 6.57 -18.71 -43.35
CA ALA A 75 6.67 -19.48 -42.12
C ALA A 75 5.27 -19.79 -41.62
N ASP A 76 5.10 -20.81 -40.78
CA ASP A 76 3.78 -21.13 -40.25
C ASP A 76 3.26 -19.96 -39.38
N PRO A 77 2.11 -19.32 -39.70
CA PRO A 77 1.56 -18.22 -38.91
C PRO A 77 1.16 -18.65 -37.50
N MET A 78 1.07 -19.95 -37.21
CA MET A 78 0.69 -20.49 -35.90
C MET A 78 -0.69 -19.97 -35.44
N PHE A 79 -1.70 -20.04 -36.31
CA PHE A 79 -3.08 -19.71 -35.93
C PHE A 79 -3.60 -20.58 -34.79
N VAL A 80 -4.42 -20.01 -33.90
CA VAL A 80 -4.98 -20.69 -32.72
C VAL A 80 -5.92 -21.85 -33.11
N ASP A 81 -6.96 -21.58 -33.89
CA ASP A 81 -7.86 -22.62 -34.41
C ASP A 81 -8.46 -22.21 -35.77
N PRO A 82 -7.69 -22.31 -36.86
CA PRO A 82 -8.16 -21.91 -38.18
C PRO A 82 -9.33 -22.78 -38.69
N ALA A 83 -9.51 -23.99 -38.14
CA ALA A 83 -10.64 -24.86 -38.49
C ALA A 83 -11.97 -24.36 -37.89
N ALA A 84 -11.91 -23.70 -36.72
CA ALA A 84 -13.03 -22.97 -36.13
C ALA A 84 -13.17 -21.54 -36.66
N GLY A 85 -12.22 -21.07 -37.48
CA GLY A 85 -12.17 -19.69 -37.99
C GLY A 85 -11.50 -18.70 -37.04
N ASP A 86 -10.77 -19.20 -36.04
CA ASP A 86 -9.95 -18.42 -35.14
C ASP A 86 -8.54 -18.24 -35.74
N TYR A 87 -8.32 -17.06 -36.30
CA TYR A 87 -7.07 -16.68 -36.96
C TYR A 87 -6.18 -15.78 -36.09
N HIS A 88 -6.41 -15.76 -34.76
CA HIS A 88 -5.44 -15.17 -33.84
C HIS A 88 -4.12 -15.93 -33.92
N LEU A 89 -3.01 -15.22 -33.67
CA LEU A 89 -1.66 -15.79 -33.64
C LEU A 89 -1.38 -16.39 -32.27
N HIS A 90 -0.73 -17.55 -32.21
CA HIS A 90 -0.11 -18.04 -30.98
C HIS A 90 1.16 -17.25 -30.63
N ALA A 91 1.48 -17.20 -29.33
CA ALA A 91 2.76 -16.69 -28.84
C ALA A 91 3.94 -17.32 -29.59
N GLY A 92 4.87 -16.47 -30.06
CA GLY A 92 6.04 -16.91 -30.83
C GLY A 92 5.77 -17.17 -32.32
N SER A 93 4.59 -16.81 -32.82
CA SER A 93 4.32 -16.76 -34.26
C SER A 93 5.34 -15.86 -34.98
N PRO A 94 5.84 -16.28 -36.16
CA PRO A 94 6.73 -15.45 -36.97
C PRO A 94 6.05 -14.20 -37.57
N CYS A 95 4.72 -14.11 -37.48
CA CYS A 95 3.94 -12.96 -37.96
C CYS A 95 3.82 -11.83 -36.92
N ILE A 96 4.21 -12.08 -35.67
CA ILE A 96 4.19 -11.09 -34.58
C ILE A 96 5.35 -10.11 -34.78
N ASP A 97 5.09 -8.81 -34.70
CA ASP A 97 6.07 -7.71 -34.81
C ASP A 97 6.92 -7.71 -36.10
N THR A 98 6.49 -8.39 -37.17
CA THR A 98 7.26 -8.51 -38.43
C THR A 98 6.70 -7.74 -39.62
N GLY A 99 5.55 -7.06 -39.45
CA GLY A 99 4.95 -6.21 -40.47
C GLY A 99 5.63 -4.83 -40.61
N THR A 100 4.88 -3.86 -41.15
CA THR A 100 5.26 -2.45 -41.18
C THR A 100 4.17 -1.57 -40.59
N ASN A 101 4.56 -0.61 -39.76
CA ASN A 101 3.64 0.40 -39.22
C ASN A 101 3.17 1.40 -40.31
N GLU A 102 3.86 1.47 -41.45
CA GLU A 102 3.53 2.40 -42.53
C GLU A 102 2.26 1.97 -43.26
N GLY A 103 1.20 2.77 -43.12
CA GLY A 103 -0.08 2.54 -43.81
C GLY A 103 -0.95 1.44 -43.18
N ALA A 104 -0.56 0.90 -42.03
CA ALA A 104 -1.39 0.02 -41.22
C ALA A 104 -2.61 0.77 -40.65
N PRO A 105 -3.78 0.12 -40.55
CA PRO A 105 -4.90 0.63 -39.76
C PRO A 105 -4.51 0.82 -38.28
N THR A 106 -5.15 1.76 -37.59
CA THR A 106 -4.86 2.06 -36.17
C THR A 106 -5.38 1.00 -35.21
N GLU A 107 -6.31 0.16 -35.66
CA GLU A 107 -6.94 -0.91 -34.88
C GLU A 107 -7.08 -2.17 -35.75
N ASP A 108 -7.12 -3.33 -35.12
CA ASP A 108 -7.35 -4.62 -35.78
C ASP A 108 -8.85 -4.92 -35.99
N MET A 109 -9.18 -6.16 -36.37
CA MET A 109 -10.56 -6.59 -36.61
C MET A 109 -11.45 -6.61 -35.35
N GLU A 110 -10.87 -6.62 -34.15
CA GLU A 110 -11.57 -6.64 -32.85
C GLU A 110 -11.49 -5.30 -32.10
N GLY A 111 -10.76 -4.34 -32.65
CA GLY A 111 -10.57 -3.00 -32.06
C GLY A 111 -9.33 -2.90 -31.18
N ASN A 112 -8.44 -3.90 -31.19
CA ASN A 112 -7.16 -3.80 -30.47
C ASN A 112 -6.26 -2.77 -31.16
N PRO A 113 -5.55 -1.90 -30.39
CA PRO A 113 -4.69 -0.88 -30.97
C PRO A 113 -3.52 -1.49 -31.73
N ARG A 114 -3.00 -0.76 -32.72
CA ARG A 114 -1.81 -1.14 -33.49
C ARG A 114 -0.77 -0.01 -33.55
N PRO A 115 0.53 -0.32 -33.43
CA PRO A 115 1.10 -1.62 -33.09
C PRO A 115 1.09 -1.93 -31.57
N ILE A 116 1.17 -3.21 -31.21
CA ILE A 116 1.49 -3.68 -29.85
C ILE A 116 2.86 -4.39 -29.88
N ASP A 117 3.67 -4.22 -28.84
CA ASP A 117 4.92 -4.98 -28.65
C ASP A 117 4.55 -6.41 -28.20
N GLY A 118 4.33 -7.29 -29.17
CA GLY A 118 3.82 -8.64 -29.01
C GLY A 118 4.88 -9.66 -28.65
N ASP A 119 6.14 -9.45 -29.06
CA ASP A 119 7.27 -10.31 -28.71
C ASP A 119 8.03 -9.86 -27.45
N GLY A 120 7.76 -8.65 -26.96
CA GLY A 120 8.28 -8.10 -25.72
C GLY A 120 9.74 -7.66 -25.81
N ASP A 121 10.26 -7.38 -27.02
CA ASP A 121 11.63 -6.92 -27.23
C ASP A 121 11.83 -5.41 -26.94
N GLY A 122 10.73 -4.68 -26.71
CA GLY A 122 10.70 -3.24 -26.47
C GLY A 122 10.37 -2.41 -27.72
N THR A 123 10.06 -3.04 -28.86
CA THR A 123 9.81 -2.38 -30.16
C THR A 123 8.50 -2.84 -30.80
N ALA A 124 7.42 -2.07 -30.60
CA ALA A 124 6.13 -2.37 -31.23
C ALA A 124 6.13 -2.16 -32.76
N THR A 125 5.80 -3.23 -33.49
CA THR A 125 5.58 -3.25 -34.95
C THR A 125 4.28 -3.97 -35.26
N THR A 126 3.52 -3.51 -36.26
CA THR A 126 2.24 -4.13 -36.61
C THR A 126 2.42 -5.57 -37.04
N ASP A 127 1.55 -6.45 -36.56
CA ASP A 127 1.54 -7.84 -36.97
C ASP A 127 1.10 -8.02 -38.42
N MET A 128 1.58 -9.08 -39.07
CA MET A 128 1.00 -9.50 -40.33
C MET A 128 -0.38 -10.11 -40.07
N GLY A 129 -1.37 -9.76 -40.90
CA GLY A 129 -2.72 -10.30 -40.85
C GLY A 129 -3.76 -9.38 -40.21
N ALA A 130 -4.94 -9.96 -40.01
CA ALA A 130 -6.16 -9.25 -39.59
C ALA A 130 -6.26 -8.96 -38.08
N TYR A 131 -5.53 -9.69 -37.25
CA TYR A 131 -5.54 -9.59 -35.79
C TYR A 131 -4.18 -9.13 -35.30
N GLU A 132 -4.15 -8.22 -34.32
CA GLU A 132 -2.92 -7.91 -33.58
C GLU A 132 -2.79 -8.90 -32.43
N TYR A 133 -1.62 -9.50 -32.26
CA TYR A 133 -1.32 -10.33 -31.12
C TYR A 133 -1.23 -9.46 -29.88
N VAL A 134 -2.20 -9.64 -28.99
CA VAL A 134 -2.14 -9.06 -27.64
C VAL A 134 -1.44 -10.09 -26.76
N PRO A 135 -0.18 -9.84 -26.35
CA PRO A 135 0.47 -10.74 -25.41
C PRO A 135 -0.35 -10.77 -24.12
N PRO A 136 -0.50 -11.95 -23.49
CA PRO A 136 -1.09 -11.99 -22.16
C PRO A 136 -0.27 -11.07 -21.25
N PRO A 137 -0.91 -10.32 -20.33
CA PRO A 137 -0.23 -9.48 -19.37
C PRO A 137 0.97 -10.23 -18.75
N THR A 138 2.17 -9.69 -18.89
CA THR A 138 3.40 -10.26 -18.30
C THR A 138 3.35 -10.24 -16.77
N ALA A 139 2.54 -9.34 -16.23
CA ALA A 139 2.06 -9.35 -14.87
C ALA A 139 0.58 -8.95 -14.88
N VAL A 140 -0.22 -9.64 -14.09
CA VAL A 140 -1.58 -9.20 -13.76
C VAL A 140 -1.47 -8.23 -12.60
N GLU A 141 -1.83 -6.97 -12.82
CA GLU A 141 -1.93 -5.97 -11.75
C GLU A 141 -3.13 -6.33 -10.87
N ALA A 142 -2.87 -6.81 -9.67
CA ALA A 142 -3.89 -7.14 -8.68
C ALA A 142 -4.17 -5.93 -7.78
N THR A 143 -5.43 -5.71 -7.43
CA THR A 143 -5.75 -4.85 -6.30
C THR A 143 -5.42 -5.64 -5.03
N VAL A 144 -4.62 -5.03 -4.14
CA VAL A 144 -4.20 -5.65 -2.89
C VAL A 144 -4.63 -4.73 -1.76
N ASP A 145 -5.49 -5.24 -0.88
CA ASP A 145 -5.89 -4.53 0.33
C ASP A 145 -5.49 -5.30 1.58
N PHE A 146 -4.86 -4.59 2.49
CA PHE A 146 -4.31 -5.10 3.72
C PHE A 146 -5.32 -4.86 4.84
N ASP A 147 -5.92 -5.93 5.37
CA ASP A 147 -6.96 -5.82 6.41
C ASP A 147 -6.42 -5.05 7.64
N PRO A 148 -6.87 -3.81 7.87
CA PRO A 148 -6.31 -2.92 8.88
C PRO A 148 -6.44 -3.48 10.30
N ASP A 149 -7.47 -4.30 10.57
CA ASP A 149 -7.69 -4.93 11.88
C ASP A 149 -6.67 -6.03 12.16
N THR A 150 -6.04 -6.56 11.10
CA THR A 150 -5.01 -7.59 11.19
C THR A 150 -3.60 -7.08 10.88
N LEU A 151 -3.40 -5.84 10.44
CA LEU A 151 -2.06 -5.26 10.45
C LEU A 151 -1.64 -4.74 11.82
N ASN A 152 -2.57 -4.28 12.65
CA ASN A 152 -2.23 -3.53 13.87
C ASN A 152 -1.15 -2.46 13.63
N LEU A 153 -1.32 -1.73 12.52
CA LEU A 153 -0.66 -0.48 12.24
C LEU A 153 -1.79 0.54 12.06
N LYS A 154 -1.83 1.52 12.98
CA LYS A 154 -3.05 2.16 13.50
C LYS A 154 -4.03 2.72 12.46
N SER A 155 -5.33 2.49 12.70
CA SER A 155 -6.37 3.51 12.48
C SER A 155 -7.20 3.73 13.77
N GLY A 156 -7.36 5.00 14.16
CA GLY A 156 -8.49 5.46 14.98
C GLY A 156 -8.54 5.16 16.48
N GLY A 157 -7.42 5.02 17.20
CA GLY A 157 -7.46 4.97 18.67
C GLY A 157 -8.23 6.17 19.23
N LYS A 158 -9.22 5.95 20.11
CA LYS A 158 -9.84 7.06 20.85
C LYS A 158 -8.71 7.82 21.53
N VAL A 159 -8.58 9.10 21.22
CA VAL A 159 -7.72 10.01 21.99
C VAL A 159 -8.40 10.14 23.35
N GLY A 160 -7.85 9.47 24.35
CA GLY A 160 -8.17 9.76 25.73
C GLY A 160 -7.44 11.05 26.09
N SER A 161 -8.16 11.95 26.74
CA SER A 161 -7.53 13.09 27.38
C SER A 161 -8.07 13.24 28.79
N SER A 162 -7.21 13.72 29.68
CA SER A 162 -7.60 14.14 31.01
C SER A 162 -6.85 15.39 31.40
N GLU A 163 -7.55 16.28 32.10
CA GLU A 163 -6.95 17.44 32.72
C GLU A 163 -6.74 17.18 34.20
N ILE A 164 -5.54 17.50 34.69
CA ILE A 164 -5.24 17.55 36.13
C ILE A 164 -4.96 19.01 36.47
N SER A 165 -5.77 19.63 37.33
CA SER A 165 -5.53 20.98 37.84
C SER A 165 -4.90 20.94 39.21
N ILE A 166 -3.88 21.77 39.42
CA ILE A 166 -3.13 21.86 40.68
C ILE A 166 -3.05 23.33 41.08
N GLN A 167 -3.39 23.60 42.34
CA GLN A 167 -3.13 24.89 42.98
C GLN A 167 -2.41 24.65 44.30
N ALA A 168 -1.29 25.32 44.51
CA ALA A 168 -0.52 25.22 45.74
C ALA A 168 0.13 26.55 46.11
N TYR A 169 0.32 26.77 47.41
CA TYR A 169 1.09 27.90 47.91
C TYR A 169 2.54 27.46 48.10
N ILE A 170 3.45 28.07 47.35
CA ILE A 170 4.84 27.64 47.23
C ILE A 170 5.75 28.74 47.77
N ASP A 171 6.69 28.35 48.64
CA ASP A 171 7.82 29.17 49.09
C ASP A 171 9.08 28.34 48.85
N GLY A 172 9.89 28.71 47.87
CA GLY A 172 11.08 27.95 47.45
C GLY A 172 10.79 26.84 46.45
N LYS A 173 11.44 25.68 46.61
CA LYS A 173 11.46 24.62 45.59
C LYS A 173 10.88 23.31 46.10
N SER A 174 9.93 22.76 45.35
CA SER A 174 9.29 21.47 45.60
C SER A 174 8.96 20.76 44.30
N LEU A 175 9.08 19.44 44.30
CA LEU A 175 8.70 18.58 43.19
C LEU A 175 7.37 17.90 43.52
N LEU A 176 6.39 18.00 42.63
CA LEU A 176 5.15 17.24 42.72
C LEU A 176 5.31 15.96 41.91
N ILE A 177 5.21 14.81 42.59
CA ILE A 177 5.34 13.49 42.00
C ILE A 177 3.94 12.92 41.80
N ILE A 178 3.63 12.52 40.57
CA ILE A 178 2.33 11.96 40.20
C ILE A 178 2.56 10.59 39.55
N THR A 179 1.95 9.56 40.12
CA THR A 179 2.02 8.18 39.62
C THR A 179 0.67 7.49 39.80
N GLY A 180 0.02 7.08 38.71
CA GLY A 180 -1.30 6.46 38.79
C GLY A 180 -2.32 7.37 39.50
N HIS A 181 -2.90 6.86 40.58
CA HIS A 181 -3.86 7.60 41.42
C HIS A 181 -3.20 8.44 42.52
N THR A 182 -1.86 8.44 42.60
CA THR A 182 -1.15 9.01 43.74
C THR A 182 -0.45 10.31 43.41
N VAL A 183 -0.47 11.24 44.37
CA VAL A 183 0.28 12.50 44.33
C VAL A 183 1.06 12.65 45.63
N GLN A 184 2.33 13.05 45.54
CA GLN A 184 3.19 13.28 46.70
C GLN A 184 4.13 14.46 46.44
N TRP A 185 4.32 15.31 47.44
CA TRP A 185 5.34 16.35 47.38
C TRP A 185 6.69 15.80 47.83
N HIS A 186 7.75 16.16 47.10
CA HIS A 186 9.14 16.07 47.53
C HIS A 186 9.68 17.50 47.68
N HIS A 187 9.94 17.92 48.91
CA HIS A 187 10.31 19.30 49.23
C HIS A 187 11.81 19.46 49.39
N LEU A 188 12.36 20.52 48.80
CA LEU A 188 13.82 20.73 48.69
C LEU A 188 14.30 21.99 49.40
N ASP A 189 13.66 23.13 49.21
CA ASP A 189 14.15 24.42 49.71
C ASP A 189 13.03 25.33 50.23
N TRP A 190 13.32 26.12 51.28
CA TRP A 190 12.40 27.03 52.00
C TRP A 190 11.22 26.33 52.64
N ALA A 191 9.99 26.83 52.60
CA ALA A 191 8.90 26.23 53.36
C ALA A 191 8.16 25.18 52.53
N ALA A 192 7.83 24.05 53.16
CA ALA A 192 7.13 22.98 52.47
C ALA A 192 5.75 23.43 51.97
N PRO A 193 5.27 22.92 50.82
CA PRO A 193 3.94 23.23 50.31
C PRO A 193 2.88 23.04 51.39
N GLY A 194 2.14 24.10 51.65
CA GLY A 194 1.10 24.12 52.68
C GLY A 194 1.56 24.38 54.11
N ARG A 195 2.84 24.67 54.38
CA ARG A 195 3.39 24.91 55.73
C ARG A 195 4.09 26.27 55.83
N LEU A 196 3.36 27.37 55.73
CA LEU A 196 3.94 28.73 55.83
C LEU A 196 3.34 29.53 56.99
N ASP A 197 4.19 30.26 57.70
CA ASP A 197 3.85 31.12 58.84
C ASP A 197 3.07 30.38 59.93
N PHE A 198 3.40 29.10 60.13
CA PHE A 198 2.72 28.19 61.07
C PHE A 198 1.23 27.95 60.74
N VAL A 199 0.83 28.15 59.48
CA VAL A 199 -0.51 27.87 58.98
C VAL A 199 -0.46 26.72 57.99
N ASP A 200 -1.38 25.77 58.17
CA ASP A 200 -1.59 24.68 57.22
C ASP A 200 -2.53 25.12 56.09
N LEU A 201 -2.01 25.13 54.86
CA LEU A 201 -2.75 25.45 53.64
C LEU A 201 -2.91 24.21 52.76
N SER A 202 -4.01 24.16 52.04
CA SER A 202 -4.30 23.06 51.12
C SER A 202 -3.48 23.18 49.83
N THR A 203 -3.08 22.02 49.31
CA THR A 203 -2.89 21.82 47.87
C THR A 203 -4.24 21.43 47.29
N VAL A 204 -4.73 22.13 46.28
CA VAL A 204 -5.98 21.79 45.61
C VAL A 204 -5.66 20.98 44.36
N ILE A 205 -6.22 19.77 44.25
CA ILE A 205 -6.06 18.87 43.10
C ILE A 205 -7.45 18.61 42.51
N ASN A 206 -7.67 18.96 41.25
CA ASN A 206 -8.98 18.83 40.59
C ASN A 206 -10.14 19.47 41.39
N GLY A 207 -9.86 20.56 42.10
CA GLY A 207 -10.82 21.26 42.96
C GLY A 207 -11.01 20.65 44.36
N ILE A 208 -10.32 19.55 44.68
CA ILE A 208 -10.37 18.91 46.01
C ILE A 208 -9.20 19.38 46.86
N GLU A 209 -9.49 19.82 48.08
CA GLU A 209 -8.47 20.24 49.05
C GLU A 209 -7.79 19.02 49.69
N TRP A 210 -6.48 18.96 49.56
CA TRP A 210 -5.61 18.04 50.26
C TRP A 210 -4.64 18.84 51.15
N TYR A 211 -4.53 18.44 52.42
CA TYR A 211 -3.61 19.04 53.38
C TYR A 211 -2.41 18.10 53.59
N PRO A 212 -1.27 18.35 52.92
CA PRO A 212 -0.13 17.45 52.98
C PRO A 212 0.39 17.35 54.42
N GLN A 213 0.49 16.12 54.95
CA GLN A 213 1.11 15.91 56.25
C GLN A 213 2.62 15.76 56.06
N TRP A 214 3.39 16.40 56.93
CA TRP A 214 4.84 16.41 56.83
C TRP A 214 5.48 15.82 58.09
N PRO A 215 6.72 15.30 58.01
CA PRO A 215 7.39 14.67 59.14
C PRO A 215 7.84 15.66 60.25
N ASP A 216 7.53 16.96 60.14
CA ASP A 216 7.97 18.03 61.05
C ASP A 216 9.50 18.03 61.33
N VAL A 217 10.27 17.83 60.26
CA VAL A 217 11.74 17.89 60.27
C VAL A 217 12.22 18.78 59.11
N PRO A 218 13.23 19.63 59.32
CA PRO A 218 13.92 19.91 60.59
C PRO A 218 13.15 20.86 61.53
N ASP A 219 12.09 21.49 61.06
CA ASP A 219 11.25 22.42 61.80
C ASP A 219 9.75 22.24 61.43
N ALA A 220 8.88 23.07 61.98
CA ALA A 220 7.44 23.01 61.77
C ALA A 220 6.99 23.38 60.35
N GLU A 221 7.88 23.98 59.54
CA GLU A 221 7.63 24.33 58.15
C GLU A 221 8.41 23.42 57.18
N ASN A 222 9.11 22.42 57.72
CA ASN A 222 9.94 21.47 57.00
C ASN A 222 11.00 22.12 56.12
N ARG A 223 11.65 23.19 56.60
CA ARG A 223 12.54 23.95 55.74
C ARG A 223 13.81 23.22 55.33
N TRP A 224 14.11 23.20 54.03
CA TRP A 224 15.30 22.50 53.46
C TRP A 224 15.43 21.03 53.89
N CYS A 225 14.30 20.32 53.98
CA CYS A 225 14.26 19.00 54.61
C CYS A 225 14.68 17.83 53.72
N ASP A 226 14.67 18.00 52.38
CA ASP A 226 14.77 16.89 51.42
C ASP A 226 13.81 15.73 51.79
N CYS A 227 12.57 16.09 52.06
CA CYS A 227 11.58 15.19 52.66
C CYS A 227 10.31 15.10 51.83
N TYR A 228 9.50 14.09 52.14
CA TYR A 228 8.27 13.80 51.41
C TYR A 228 7.05 14.07 52.30
N SER A 229 5.98 14.55 51.68
CA SER A 229 4.67 14.62 52.34
C SER A 229 4.04 13.24 52.49
N SER A 230 2.88 13.18 53.16
CA SER A 230 1.91 12.09 52.96
C SER A 230 1.53 11.95 51.49
N ILE A 231 0.95 10.81 51.12
CA ILE A 231 0.44 10.56 49.77
C ILE A 231 -1.04 10.97 49.71
N TYR A 232 -1.43 11.67 48.66
CA TYR A 232 -2.82 11.80 48.23
C TYR A 232 -3.15 10.64 47.31
N GLU A 233 -4.16 9.81 47.61
CA GLU A 233 -4.42 8.53 46.92
C GLU A 233 -5.60 8.57 45.94
N ASP A 234 -6.33 9.68 45.88
CA ASP A 234 -7.61 9.80 45.17
C ASP A 234 -7.50 10.71 43.93
N LEU A 235 -6.38 10.66 43.18
CA LEU A 235 -6.29 11.35 41.90
C LEU A 235 -7.21 10.65 40.89
N ASP A 236 -8.24 11.39 40.44
CA ASP A 236 -9.18 10.96 39.42
C ASP A 236 -9.40 12.09 38.39
N PRO A 237 -9.17 11.84 37.08
CA PRO A 237 -8.61 10.62 36.51
C PRO A 237 -7.15 10.39 36.89
N ALA A 238 -6.77 9.13 37.13
CA ALA A 238 -5.38 8.75 37.35
C ALA A 238 -4.49 9.05 36.15
N LEU A 239 -3.21 9.31 36.43
CA LEU A 239 -2.18 9.32 35.40
C LEU A 239 -2.08 7.91 34.77
N PRO A 240 -2.33 7.76 33.46
CA PRO A 240 -2.32 6.45 32.82
C PRO A 240 -0.96 5.76 32.88
N LYS A 241 -0.93 4.44 33.11
CA LYS A 241 0.28 3.60 32.99
C LYS A 241 0.52 3.17 31.53
N LEU A 242 0.71 4.15 30.66
CA LEU A 242 0.99 3.99 29.22
C LEU A 242 1.73 5.23 28.72
N ASP A 243 2.21 5.21 27.48
CA ASP A 243 2.86 6.37 26.89
C ASP A 243 1.85 7.50 26.67
N VAL A 244 2.09 8.62 27.35
CA VAL A 244 1.26 9.82 27.32
C VAL A 244 2.07 11.02 26.86
N GLU A 245 1.41 11.97 26.22
CA GLU A 245 1.93 13.34 26.09
C GLU A 245 1.37 14.17 27.25
N VAL A 246 2.21 15.04 27.82
CA VAL A 246 1.82 15.93 28.92
C VAL A 246 2.16 17.36 28.52
N GLU A 247 1.13 18.20 28.41
CA GLU A 247 1.27 19.63 28.21
C GLU A 247 0.98 20.38 29.51
N LEU A 248 1.94 21.19 29.95
CA LEU A 248 1.80 22.04 31.14
C LEU A 248 1.31 23.44 30.74
N SER A 249 0.08 23.76 31.13
CA SER A 249 -0.49 25.10 31.05
C SER A 249 -0.34 25.83 32.39
N ILE A 250 0.47 26.88 32.41
CA ILE A 250 0.70 27.69 33.61
C ILE A 250 -0.39 28.77 33.69
N ILE A 251 -1.27 28.66 34.68
CA ILE A 251 -2.31 29.66 34.96
C ILE A 251 -1.73 30.80 35.81
N ARG A 252 -0.97 30.43 36.83
CA ARG A 252 -0.33 31.37 37.75
C ARG A 252 0.98 30.79 38.25
N ALA A 253 2.05 31.57 38.12
CA ALA A 253 3.34 31.29 38.76
C ALA A 253 4.08 32.63 38.91
N ARG A 254 4.79 32.82 40.03
CA ARG A 254 5.64 34.01 40.18
C ARG A 254 7.00 33.82 39.50
N HIS A 255 7.51 32.60 39.51
CA HIS A 255 8.76 32.20 38.91
C HIS A 255 8.55 30.92 38.07
N SER A 256 9.42 29.92 38.20
CA SER A 256 9.43 28.74 37.33
C SER A 256 8.43 27.68 37.79
N LEU A 257 7.65 27.20 36.82
CA LEU A 257 6.83 26.00 36.92
C LEU A 257 7.08 25.18 35.65
N SER A 258 7.63 23.97 35.78
CA SER A 258 8.08 23.19 34.62
C SER A 258 7.99 21.69 34.86
N ILE A 259 7.90 20.89 33.80
CA ILE A 259 8.01 19.43 33.90
C ILE A 259 9.49 19.06 34.06
N ALA A 260 9.86 18.42 35.17
CA ALA A 260 11.20 17.93 35.43
C ALA A 260 11.43 16.51 34.92
N GLN A 261 10.37 15.70 34.88
CA GLN A 261 10.40 14.33 34.35
C GLN A 261 9.07 14.00 33.70
N TYR A 262 9.12 13.52 32.46
CA TYR A 262 7.95 12.96 31.79
C TYR A 262 7.73 11.50 32.20
N PRO A 263 6.48 11.03 32.29
CA PRO A 263 6.18 9.63 32.59
C PRO A 263 6.68 8.73 31.46
N SER A 264 7.32 7.62 31.82
CA SER A 264 7.81 6.61 30.89
C SER A 264 7.85 5.24 31.56
N VAL A 265 7.97 4.17 30.78
CA VAL A 265 8.14 2.81 31.32
C VAL A 265 9.34 2.69 32.27
N ASP A 266 10.42 3.43 32.01
CA ASP A 266 11.66 3.38 32.79
C ASP A 266 11.52 4.00 34.18
N ASN A 267 10.51 4.84 34.39
CA ASN A 267 10.22 5.50 35.67
C ASN A 267 8.85 5.12 36.27
N ASP A 268 8.30 3.97 35.87
CA ASP A 268 6.96 3.48 36.26
C ASP A 268 5.84 4.50 35.98
N TYR A 269 5.94 5.19 34.84
CA TYR A 269 4.99 6.22 34.39
C TYR A 269 4.81 7.36 35.41
N THR A 270 5.92 7.79 36.01
CA THR A 270 5.94 8.87 37.01
C THR A 270 6.21 10.22 36.36
N LEU A 271 5.25 11.13 36.50
CA LEU A 271 5.39 12.55 36.13
C LEU A 271 5.93 13.34 37.33
N ILE A 272 6.92 14.21 37.09
CA ILE A 272 7.43 15.13 38.11
C ILE A 272 7.31 16.57 37.62
N VAL A 273 6.61 17.40 38.37
CA VAL A 273 6.45 18.84 38.11
C VAL A 273 7.27 19.63 39.13
N ASP A 274 8.17 20.47 38.65
CA ASP A 274 9.02 21.36 39.46
C ASP A 274 8.31 22.69 39.71
N PHE A 275 7.90 22.90 40.97
CA PHE A 275 7.39 24.17 41.49
C PHE A 275 8.53 24.91 42.17
N ASN A 276 8.99 26.00 41.57
CA ASN A 276 10.17 26.69 42.05
C ASN A 276 10.00 28.22 42.07
N ASP A 277 9.83 28.75 43.28
CA ASP A 277 9.66 30.16 43.61
C ASP A 277 10.96 30.87 44.01
N ASN A 278 12.12 30.21 43.85
CA ASN A 278 13.44 30.77 44.11
C ASN A 278 14.06 31.45 42.88
N PRO A 279 14.76 32.60 43.03
CA PRO A 279 14.44 33.83 43.79
C PRO A 279 13.52 34.80 43.00
N PRO A 280 12.91 35.85 43.61
CA PRO A 280 13.13 36.47 44.95
C PRO A 280 12.40 35.76 46.11
N GLY A 281 12.68 36.16 47.36
CA GLY A 281 12.12 35.50 48.56
C GLY A 281 10.64 35.80 48.87
N GLY A 282 10.00 34.89 49.59
CA GLY A 282 8.59 34.91 50.01
C GLY A 282 7.76 33.89 49.25
N ALA A 283 6.48 33.73 49.59
CA ALA A 283 5.62 32.71 48.98
C ALA A 283 4.62 33.28 47.97
N ALA A 284 4.22 32.47 46.99
CA ALA A 284 3.18 32.81 46.04
C ALA A 284 2.27 31.61 45.71
N TRP A 285 1.05 31.92 45.26
CA TRP A 285 0.15 30.91 44.70
C TRP A 285 0.63 30.51 43.30
N TYR A 286 0.80 29.22 43.11
CA TYR A 286 1.04 28.57 41.84
C TYR A 286 -0.21 27.80 41.44
N GLU A 287 -0.56 27.87 40.17
CA GLU A 287 -1.73 27.24 39.58
C GLU A 287 -1.39 26.78 38.16
N CYS A 288 -1.65 25.52 37.86
CA CYS A 288 -1.48 24.97 36.53
C CYS A 288 -2.52 23.90 36.19
N GLN A 289 -2.62 23.65 34.89
CA GLN A 289 -3.32 22.52 34.31
C GLN A 289 -2.30 21.64 33.57
N LEU A 290 -2.40 20.34 33.79
CA LEU A 290 -1.69 19.32 33.04
C LEU A 290 -2.69 18.68 32.09
N MET A 291 -2.56 18.97 30.79
CA MET A 291 -3.32 18.25 29.78
C MET A 291 -2.55 16.97 29.46
N VAL A 292 -3.10 15.84 29.90
CA VAL A 292 -2.55 14.52 29.60
C VAL A 292 -3.34 13.97 28.43
N THR A 293 -2.65 13.71 27.31
CA THR A 293 -3.24 13.12 26.10
C THR A 293 -2.61 11.77 25.86
N TRP A 294 -3.45 10.80 25.51
CA TRP A 294 -2.98 9.48 25.13
C TRP A 294 -3.82 8.91 24.03
N GLN A 295 -3.17 8.14 23.18
CA GLN A 295 -3.88 7.29 22.25
C GLN A 295 -4.16 5.99 22.97
N THR A 296 -5.45 5.71 23.23
CA THR A 296 -5.83 4.35 23.60
C THR A 296 -5.61 3.47 22.36
N THR A 297 -4.51 2.72 22.36
CA THR A 297 -4.44 1.53 21.52
C THR A 297 -5.37 0.50 22.14
N PRO A 298 -6.30 -0.12 21.39
CA PRO A 298 -6.92 -1.34 21.86
C PRO A 298 -5.80 -2.31 22.26
N ARG A 299 -5.87 -2.93 23.45
CA ARG A 299 -5.00 -4.05 23.81
C ARG A 299 -5.13 -5.12 22.72
N MET A 300 -4.14 -5.27 21.84
CA MET A 300 -4.04 -6.43 20.95
C MET A 300 -2.77 -7.22 21.22
N HIS A 301 -2.91 -8.24 22.07
CA HIS A 301 -2.12 -9.47 21.96
C HIS A 301 -2.61 -10.29 20.77
N SER A 302 -2.60 -9.73 19.56
CA SER A 302 -2.95 -10.51 18.38
C SER A 302 -1.77 -11.39 17.99
N LYS A 303 -1.84 -12.68 18.33
CA LYS A 303 -1.10 -13.75 17.62
C LYS A 303 -1.71 -14.04 16.25
N ALA A 304 -2.74 -13.28 15.81
CA ALA A 304 -3.40 -13.57 14.55
C ALA A 304 -2.43 -13.39 13.38
N PRO A 305 -2.66 -14.00 12.23
CA PRO A 305 -1.92 -13.66 11.03
C PRO A 305 -2.19 -12.22 10.58
N VAL A 306 -1.31 -11.65 9.74
CA VAL A 306 -1.65 -10.50 8.88
C VAL A 306 -2.57 -11.02 7.78
N THR A 307 -3.65 -10.32 7.44
CA THR A 307 -4.63 -10.71 6.42
C THR A 307 -4.55 -9.73 5.26
N VAL A 308 -4.65 -10.27 4.05
CA VAL A 308 -4.59 -9.51 2.80
C VAL A 308 -5.68 -10.04 1.88
N TYR A 309 -6.34 -9.15 1.18
CA TYR A 309 -7.33 -9.43 0.15
C TYR A 309 -6.69 -9.13 -1.21
N ILE A 310 -6.79 -10.09 -2.13
CA ILE A 310 -6.21 -10.01 -3.47
C ILE A 310 -7.35 -10.13 -4.46
N GLU A 311 -7.61 -9.06 -5.18
CA GLU A 311 -8.58 -8.99 -6.26
C GLU A 311 -7.83 -8.92 -7.59
N LEU A 312 -8.31 -9.65 -8.60
CA LEU A 312 -7.74 -9.67 -9.93
C LEU A 312 -8.62 -8.86 -10.89
N PRO A 313 -8.04 -8.25 -11.93
CA PRO A 313 -8.80 -7.47 -12.89
C PRO A 313 -9.74 -8.35 -13.71
N GLU A 314 -10.73 -7.71 -14.33
CA GLU A 314 -11.72 -8.39 -15.18
C GLU A 314 -11.07 -9.32 -16.20
N GLY A 315 -11.56 -10.55 -16.29
CA GLY A 315 -11.02 -11.60 -17.16
C GLY A 315 -10.15 -12.65 -16.46
N TYR A 316 -9.79 -12.44 -15.19
CA TYR A 316 -9.09 -13.42 -14.37
C TYR A 316 -9.96 -13.95 -13.24
N ASP A 317 -9.76 -15.22 -12.87
CA ASP A 317 -10.49 -15.87 -11.79
C ASP A 317 -9.58 -16.07 -10.57
N VAL A 318 -9.93 -15.47 -9.44
CA VAL A 318 -9.23 -15.65 -8.15
C VAL A 318 -9.19 -17.11 -7.67
N HIS A 319 -10.07 -17.99 -8.18
CA HIS A 319 -10.00 -19.43 -7.90
C HIS A 319 -8.79 -20.11 -8.54
N GLU A 320 -8.19 -19.51 -9.57
CA GLU A 320 -7.03 -20.04 -10.29
C GLU A 320 -5.69 -19.55 -9.71
N ILE A 321 -5.73 -18.75 -8.64
CA ILE A 321 -4.54 -18.35 -7.90
C ILE A 321 -3.92 -19.57 -7.20
N ASP A 322 -2.63 -19.82 -7.47
CA ASP A 322 -1.84 -20.76 -6.69
C ASP A 322 -1.42 -20.10 -5.37
N VAL A 323 -2.19 -20.36 -4.31
CA VAL A 323 -1.93 -19.84 -2.95
C VAL A 323 -0.49 -20.13 -2.48
N SER A 324 0.12 -21.23 -2.91
CA SER A 324 1.49 -21.60 -2.49
C SER A 324 2.58 -20.77 -3.15
N SER A 325 2.25 -20.06 -4.23
CA SER A 325 3.15 -19.14 -4.92
C SER A 325 3.16 -17.73 -4.32
N ILE A 326 2.21 -17.41 -3.43
CA ILE A 326 2.00 -16.05 -2.93
C ILE A 326 3.08 -15.66 -1.92
N THR A 327 3.69 -14.49 -2.13
CA THR A 327 4.70 -13.92 -1.24
C THR A 327 4.47 -12.42 -1.00
N LEU A 328 4.86 -11.95 0.20
CA LEU A 328 4.94 -10.53 0.54
C LEU A 328 6.40 -10.07 0.42
N ASN A 329 6.61 -8.99 -0.36
CA ASN A 329 7.88 -8.43 -0.81
C ASN A 329 8.85 -9.50 -1.36
N GLY A 330 8.33 -10.55 -1.98
CA GLY A 330 9.13 -11.67 -2.50
C GLY A 330 9.76 -12.58 -1.44
N LEU A 331 9.46 -12.36 -0.15
CA LEU A 331 10.22 -12.96 0.96
C LEU A 331 9.36 -13.76 1.95
N VAL A 332 8.20 -13.24 2.34
CA VAL A 332 7.35 -13.88 3.35
C VAL A 332 6.23 -14.66 2.66
N PRO A 333 6.19 -16.00 2.71
CA PRO A 333 5.18 -16.78 2.03
C PRO A 333 3.81 -16.67 2.72
N ALA A 334 2.73 -16.73 1.93
CA ALA A 334 1.38 -16.87 2.46
C ALA A 334 1.20 -18.20 3.21
N LEU A 335 0.39 -18.18 4.25
CA LEU A 335 -0.08 -19.37 4.94
C LEU A 335 -1.04 -20.13 4.02
N ALA A 336 -0.86 -21.44 3.91
CA ALA A 336 -1.73 -22.27 3.07
C ALA A 336 -3.21 -22.21 3.46
N LYS A 337 -3.53 -21.93 4.74
CA LYS A 337 -4.88 -21.77 5.29
C LYS A 337 -4.88 -20.88 6.56
N PRO A 338 -6.02 -20.27 6.91
CA PRO A 338 -7.26 -20.20 6.14
C PRO A 338 -7.11 -19.30 4.91
N THR A 339 -7.87 -19.62 3.87
CA THR A 339 -8.18 -18.74 2.74
C THR A 339 -9.69 -18.73 2.55
N GLU A 340 -10.23 -17.62 2.06
CA GLU A 340 -11.66 -17.42 1.85
C GLU A 340 -11.86 -16.54 0.62
N LEU A 341 -12.95 -16.80 -0.10
CA LEU A 341 -13.36 -15.96 -1.22
C LEU A 341 -14.52 -15.11 -0.75
N GLY A 342 -14.44 -13.81 -1.02
CA GLY A 342 -15.44 -12.82 -0.65
C GLY A 342 -15.44 -11.68 -1.64
N ASP A 343 -16.27 -10.69 -1.39
CA ASP A 343 -16.25 -9.38 -2.06
C ASP A 343 -16.04 -8.38 -0.90
N TYR A 344 -14.78 -8.08 -0.63
CA TYR A 344 -14.33 -7.42 0.60
C TYR A 344 -14.35 -5.90 0.48
N ASP A 345 -14.30 -5.36 -0.74
CA ASP A 345 -14.41 -3.93 -1.03
C ASP A 345 -15.81 -3.51 -1.51
N ALA A 346 -16.70 -4.49 -1.76
CA ALA A 346 -18.09 -4.34 -2.18
C ALA A 346 -18.28 -3.80 -3.61
N ASP A 347 -17.39 -4.20 -4.53
CA ASP A 347 -17.44 -3.82 -5.94
C ASP A 347 -18.06 -4.89 -6.88
N GLU A 348 -18.49 -6.03 -6.31
CA GLU A 348 -19.03 -7.22 -6.98
C GLU A 348 -17.98 -8.12 -7.69
N ILE A 349 -16.68 -7.82 -7.56
CA ILE A 349 -15.55 -8.65 -8.00
C ILE A 349 -15.06 -9.48 -6.81
N PRO A 350 -14.89 -10.81 -6.94
CA PRO A 350 -14.41 -11.62 -5.83
C PRO A 350 -12.93 -11.42 -5.51
N ASP A 351 -12.58 -11.21 -4.25
CA ASP A 351 -11.21 -11.25 -3.73
C ASP A 351 -10.88 -12.59 -3.05
N LEU A 352 -9.59 -12.92 -3.10
CA LEU A 352 -8.98 -13.97 -2.30
C LEU A 352 -8.38 -13.40 -1.01
N MET A 353 -8.93 -13.81 0.12
CA MET A 353 -8.33 -13.60 1.43
C MET A 353 -7.18 -14.59 1.66
N VAL A 354 -6.00 -14.06 1.95
CA VAL A 354 -4.82 -14.81 2.38
C VAL A 354 -4.27 -14.28 3.70
N LYS A 355 -3.42 -15.08 4.35
CA LYS A 355 -2.86 -14.75 5.66
C LYS A 355 -1.35 -14.95 5.68
N PHE A 356 -0.62 -14.10 6.41
CA PHE A 356 0.83 -14.16 6.58
C PHE A 356 1.23 -14.27 8.05
N ASN A 357 2.36 -14.91 8.32
CA ASN A 357 2.92 -14.98 9.67
C ASN A 357 3.32 -13.57 10.13
N ARG A 358 2.65 -13.05 11.17
CA ARG A 358 2.92 -11.70 11.68
C ARG A 358 4.38 -11.49 12.08
N ALA A 359 5.04 -12.47 12.70
CA ALA A 359 6.42 -12.28 13.16
C ALA A 359 7.37 -12.08 11.97
N GLU A 360 7.16 -12.82 10.88
CA GLU A 360 7.97 -12.71 9.67
C GLU A 360 7.72 -11.38 8.93
N VAL A 361 6.46 -10.92 8.89
CA VAL A 361 6.13 -9.59 8.35
C VAL A 361 6.75 -8.48 9.20
N GLN A 362 6.75 -8.62 10.53
CA GLN A 362 7.36 -7.63 11.44
C GLN A 362 8.89 -7.55 11.31
N ASP A 363 9.56 -8.68 11.07
CA ASP A 363 11.01 -8.72 10.88
C ASP A 363 11.41 -8.15 9.50
N LEU A 364 10.50 -8.18 8.52
CA LEU A 364 10.72 -7.70 7.17
C LEU A 364 10.59 -6.17 7.03
N LEU A 365 9.62 -5.56 7.72
CA LEU A 365 9.24 -4.17 7.46
C LEU A 365 9.94 -3.16 8.36
N GLU A 366 10.42 -2.07 7.76
CA GLU A 366 10.96 -0.92 8.48
C GLU A 366 9.85 0.01 8.96
N VAL A 367 10.13 0.78 10.03
CA VAL A 367 9.19 1.76 10.60
C VAL A 367 9.09 2.98 9.69
N GLY A 368 7.87 3.37 9.30
CA GLY A 368 7.62 4.48 8.37
C GLY A 368 6.13 4.82 8.26
N GLU A 369 5.79 5.99 7.73
CA GLU A 369 4.38 6.39 7.53
C GLU A 369 3.77 5.83 6.24
N ASP A 370 4.59 5.70 5.19
CA ASP A 370 4.19 5.23 3.85
C ASP A 370 5.13 4.10 3.40
N VAL A 371 4.99 2.93 4.03
CA VAL A 371 5.78 1.73 3.69
C VAL A 371 5.03 0.95 2.63
N GLU A 372 5.55 0.98 1.41
CA GLU A 372 5.03 0.16 0.31
C GLU A 372 5.30 -1.33 0.59
N VAL A 373 4.26 -2.14 0.38
CA VAL A 373 4.28 -3.58 0.49
C VAL A 373 3.70 -4.17 -0.79
N THR A 374 4.40 -5.16 -1.33
CA THR A 374 4.05 -5.80 -2.60
C THR A 374 3.67 -7.25 -2.34
N ILE A 375 2.54 -7.67 -2.88
CA ILE A 375 2.14 -9.07 -2.94
C ILE A 375 2.35 -9.56 -4.37
N SER A 376 3.01 -10.69 -4.52
CA SER A 376 3.15 -11.36 -5.80
C SER A 376 2.84 -12.85 -5.71
N GLY A 377 2.36 -13.42 -6.81
CA GLY A 377 2.02 -14.83 -6.91
C GLY A 377 1.78 -15.25 -8.35
N GLN A 378 1.13 -16.40 -8.55
CA GLN A 378 0.78 -16.95 -9.85
C GLN A 378 -0.73 -17.19 -9.95
N VAL A 379 -1.32 -16.81 -11.07
CA VAL A 379 -2.70 -17.13 -11.47
C VAL A 379 -2.65 -17.75 -12.86
N ALA A 380 -3.21 -18.95 -13.04
CA ALA A 380 -3.17 -19.68 -14.31
C ALA A 380 -1.75 -19.83 -14.95
N GLY A 381 -0.70 -19.77 -14.15
CA GLY A 381 0.70 -19.83 -14.61
C GLY A 381 1.30 -18.49 -15.09
N ILE A 382 0.59 -17.38 -14.87
CA ILE A 382 1.03 -16.00 -15.11
C ILE A 382 1.30 -15.35 -13.75
N THR A 383 2.35 -14.54 -13.66
CA THR A 383 2.65 -13.76 -12.46
C THR A 383 1.57 -12.70 -12.24
N PHE A 384 1.10 -12.53 -11.02
CA PHE A 384 0.38 -11.32 -10.62
C PHE A 384 1.21 -10.56 -9.58
N GLU A 385 1.05 -9.25 -9.57
CA GLU A 385 1.65 -8.36 -8.58
C GLU A 385 0.63 -7.28 -8.20
N GLY A 386 0.59 -6.90 -6.94
CA GLY A 386 -0.17 -5.76 -6.48
C GLY A 386 0.52 -5.16 -5.26
N SER A 387 0.41 -3.85 -5.08
CA SER A 387 1.05 -3.14 -3.98
C SER A 387 0.05 -2.31 -3.20
N ASP A 388 0.32 -2.16 -1.92
CA ASP A 388 -0.40 -1.27 -1.02
C ASP A 388 0.60 -0.48 -0.17
N THR A 389 0.16 0.65 0.39
CA THR A 389 0.95 1.48 1.28
C THR A 389 0.42 1.37 2.70
N ILE A 390 1.25 0.87 3.60
CA ILE A 390 0.91 0.74 5.01
C ILE A 390 1.80 1.64 5.86
N ARG A 391 1.26 2.12 6.98
CA ARG A 391 2.08 2.73 8.03
C ARG A 391 2.73 1.63 8.85
N VAL A 392 4.00 1.71 9.21
CA VAL A 392 4.68 0.77 10.14
C VAL A 392 5.18 1.54 11.37
N ILE A 393 4.79 1.13 12.58
CA ILE A 393 5.17 1.79 13.83
C ILE A 393 5.99 0.87 14.72
N LYS A 394 7.05 1.40 15.34
CA LYS A 394 7.79 0.68 16.37
C LYS A 394 7.00 0.72 17.68
N ARG A 395 6.97 -0.41 18.39
CA ARG A 395 6.51 -0.44 19.78
C ARG A 395 7.54 0.19 20.71
#